data_AF-A0A957PG09-F1
#
_entry.id   AF-A0A957PG09-F1
#
_cell.length_a   1.000
_cell.length_b   1.000
_cell.length_c   1.000
_cell.angle_alpha   90.00
_cell.angle_beta   90.00
_cell.angle_gamma   90.00
#
_symmetry.space_group_name_H-M   'P 1'
#
loop_
_entity.id
_entity.type
_entity.pdbx_description
1 polymer ?
#
loop_
_entity_poly.entity_id
_entity_poly.type
_entity_poly.pdbx_seq_one_letter_code
_entity_poly.pdbx_strand_id
1 'polypeptide(L)'
;MSIPLLFGPYGSSALEFMDRFGEYGANAFWFHGFDPEAFAACRQHGIAPCVEFKTFRADFKAHPELVPIGADGQPIRYGRLVQGVCLSQTDFLAETEENLLAGLRNFEPTGIWLDYLTYAGWFETPTPDLQESCFCAACIAEFCHATGIDASTPAEILA
;
A
#
# COMPACT_ATOMS: atom_id res chain seq x y z
N MET A 1 -3.13 24.23 15.44
CA MET A 1 -3.64 24.26 14.06
C MET A 1 -4.63 23.11 13.95
N SER A 2 -5.88 23.37 13.54
CA SER A 2 -6.88 22.29 13.38
C SER A 2 -6.60 21.58 12.05
N ILE A 3 -6.49 20.26 12.05
CA ILE A 3 -6.46 19.49 10.80
C ILE A 3 -7.86 19.62 10.16
N PRO A 4 -7.99 20.08 8.91
CA PRO A 4 -9.28 20.16 8.25
C PRO A 4 -9.82 18.74 8.01
N LEU A 5 -11.15 18.56 8.13
CA LEU A 5 -11.79 17.33 7.66
C LEU A 5 -11.71 17.30 6.13
N LEU A 6 -11.12 16.24 5.59
CA LEU A 6 -10.98 16.03 4.14
C LEU A 6 -11.98 14.96 3.71
N PHE A 7 -12.87 15.30 2.78
CA PHE A 7 -13.88 14.39 2.29
C PHE A 7 -14.20 14.67 0.82
N GLY A 8 -14.32 13.60 0.06
CA GLY A 8 -14.65 13.67 -1.35
C GLY A 8 -14.39 12.34 -2.06
N PRO A 9 -14.64 12.31 -3.37
CA PRO A 9 -14.58 11.07 -4.12
C PRO A 9 -13.13 10.59 -4.32
N TYR A 10 -13.02 9.29 -4.57
CA TYR A 10 -11.79 8.61 -4.90
C TYR A 10 -11.83 8.03 -6.31
N GLY A 11 -10.71 8.16 -7.03
CA GLY A 11 -10.49 7.56 -8.34
C GLY A 11 -10.51 8.58 -9.48
N SER A 12 -9.71 8.32 -10.51
CA SER A 12 -9.49 9.25 -11.64
C SER A 12 -10.78 9.61 -12.41
N SER A 13 -11.78 8.73 -12.41
CA SER A 13 -13.08 9.01 -13.03
C SER A 13 -13.84 10.17 -12.37
N ALA A 14 -13.52 10.55 -11.13
CA ALA A 14 -14.18 11.68 -10.49
C ALA A 14 -13.64 13.04 -10.97
N LEU A 15 -12.49 13.06 -11.67
CA LEU A 15 -11.87 14.26 -12.20
C LEU A 15 -12.81 15.05 -13.12
N GLU A 16 -13.59 14.35 -13.95
CA GLU A 16 -14.52 14.97 -14.91
C GLU A 16 -15.69 15.72 -14.25
N PHE A 17 -15.94 15.48 -12.95
CA PHE A 17 -17.04 16.07 -12.18
C PHE A 17 -16.57 17.02 -11.07
N MET A 18 -15.29 17.41 -11.08
CA MET A 18 -14.68 18.19 -9.99
C MET A 18 -15.36 19.55 -9.77
N ASP A 19 -15.90 20.14 -10.83
CA ASP A 19 -16.69 21.38 -10.80
C ASP A 19 -17.94 21.28 -9.92
N ARG A 20 -18.44 20.06 -9.68
CA ARG A 20 -19.65 19.79 -8.89
C ARG A 20 -19.38 19.33 -7.47
N PHE A 21 -18.13 19.16 -7.06
CA PHE A 21 -17.80 18.62 -5.72
C PHE A 21 -18.41 19.45 -4.59
N GLY A 22 -18.33 20.79 -4.71
CA GLY A 22 -18.90 21.71 -3.73
C GLY A 22 -20.42 21.58 -3.56
N GLU A 23 -21.16 21.18 -4.62
CA GLU A 23 -22.62 20.94 -4.55
C GLU A 23 -22.96 19.78 -3.61
N TYR A 24 -22.05 18.82 -3.48
CA TYR A 24 -22.17 17.65 -2.60
C TYR A 24 -21.42 17.84 -1.28
N GLY A 25 -20.93 19.05 -1.03
CA GLY A 25 -20.11 19.41 0.12
C GLY A 25 -18.65 18.97 0.02
N ALA A 26 -18.26 18.13 -0.93
CA ALA A 26 -16.90 17.58 -1.02
C ALA A 26 -15.85 18.69 -1.16
N ASN A 27 -14.76 18.57 -0.38
CA ASN A 27 -13.68 19.55 -0.31
C ASN A 27 -12.31 18.97 -0.66
N ALA A 28 -12.23 17.66 -0.93
CA ALA A 28 -11.01 16.96 -1.29
C ALA A 28 -11.23 16.06 -2.52
N PHE A 29 -10.16 15.78 -3.24
CA PHE A 29 -10.12 14.78 -4.30
C PHE A 29 -9.06 13.75 -3.97
N TRP A 30 -9.44 12.48 -3.90
CA TRP A 30 -8.51 11.37 -3.66
C TRP A 30 -8.17 10.68 -4.98
N PHE A 31 -6.89 10.57 -5.31
CA PHE A 31 -6.45 9.98 -6.59
C PHE A 31 -5.17 9.15 -6.44
N HIS A 32 -4.96 8.25 -7.38
CA HIS A 32 -3.83 7.32 -7.37
C HIS A 32 -2.51 8.02 -7.66
N GLY A 33 -1.55 7.89 -6.76
CA GLY A 33 -0.19 8.38 -6.93
C GLY A 33 -0.09 9.89 -7.12
N PHE A 34 1.13 10.33 -7.45
CA PHE A 34 1.43 11.74 -7.67
C PHE A 34 1.13 12.14 -9.12
N ASP A 35 -0.16 12.29 -9.45
CA ASP A 35 -0.65 12.62 -10.79
C ASP A 35 -0.68 14.14 -11.05
N PRO A 36 0.17 14.68 -11.95
CA PRO A 36 0.20 16.11 -12.26
C PRO A 36 -1.13 16.70 -12.73
N GLU A 37 -1.94 15.93 -13.46
CA GLU A 37 -3.23 16.39 -14.00
C GLU A 37 -4.24 16.59 -12.87
N ALA A 38 -4.34 15.61 -11.97
CA ALA A 38 -5.19 15.70 -10.79
C ALA A 38 -4.80 16.89 -9.89
N PHE A 39 -3.50 17.11 -9.67
CA PHE A 39 -3.01 18.28 -8.93
C PHE A 39 -3.36 19.60 -9.62
N ALA A 40 -3.26 19.67 -10.95
CA ALA A 40 -3.62 20.87 -11.70
C ALA A 40 -5.12 21.18 -11.60
N ALA A 41 -5.97 20.17 -11.73
CA ALA A 41 -7.41 20.31 -11.57
C ALA A 41 -7.79 20.76 -10.15
N CYS A 42 -7.19 20.16 -9.12
CA CYS A 42 -7.41 20.56 -7.72
C CYS A 42 -7.11 22.05 -7.50
N ARG A 43 -5.98 22.55 -8.05
CA ARG A 43 -5.63 23.97 -8.01
C ARG A 43 -6.64 24.85 -8.75
N GLN A 44 -7.10 24.42 -9.91
CA GLN A 44 -8.08 25.15 -10.70
C GLN A 44 -9.43 25.30 -9.99
N HIS A 45 -9.87 24.26 -9.28
CA HIS A 45 -11.19 24.20 -8.64
C HIS A 45 -11.17 24.54 -7.14
N GLY A 46 -10.00 24.81 -6.55
CA GLY A 46 -9.87 25.07 -5.12
C GLY A 46 -10.20 23.87 -4.24
N ILE A 47 -9.96 22.65 -4.74
CA ILE A 47 -10.19 21.38 -4.06
C ILE A 47 -8.87 20.88 -3.45
N ALA A 48 -8.93 20.26 -2.27
CA ALA A 48 -7.74 19.73 -1.60
C ALA A 48 -7.22 18.47 -2.32
N PRO A 49 -6.00 18.48 -2.90
CA PRO A 49 -5.43 17.32 -3.56
C PRO A 49 -5.00 16.28 -2.51
N CYS A 50 -5.52 15.06 -2.60
CA CYS A 50 -5.17 13.97 -1.70
C CYS A 50 -4.72 12.74 -2.49
N VAL A 51 -3.62 12.13 -2.06
CA VAL A 51 -2.97 11.04 -2.79
C VAL A 51 -3.22 9.71 -2.09
N GLU A 52 -3.71 8.72 -2.84
CA GLU A 52 -3.54 7.32 -2.48
C GLU A 52 -2.15 6.87 -2.92
N PHE A 53 -1.38 6.31 -2.00
CA PHE A 53 -0.03 5.83 -2.23
C PHE A 53 0.03 4.33 -1.95
N LYS A 54 0.25 3.55 -3.00
CA LYS A 54 0.39 2.10 -2.94
C LYS A 54 1.68 1.70 -2.19
N THR A 55 1.57 1.45 -0.89
CA THR A 55 2.75 1.28 -0.02
C THR A 55 3.39 -0.10 -0.23
N PHE A 56 2.68 -1.20 0.03
CA PHE A 56 3.24 -2.55 -0.10
C PHE A 56 2.53 -3.37 -1.19
N ARG A 57 2.48 -2.83 -2.41
CA ARG A 57 1.92 -3.51 -3.58
C ARG A 57 2.83 -3.40 -4.79
N ALA A 58 3.16 -4.55 -5.38
CA ALA A 58 3.99 -4.66 -6.57
C ALA A 58 3.30 -5.47 -7.68
N ASP A 59 3.83 -5.35 -8.91
CA ASP A 59 3.55 -6.29 -9.98
C ASP A 59 4.50 -7.48 -9.85
N PHE A 60 4.00 -8.59 -9.33
CA PHE A 60 4.82 -9.78 -9.11
C PHE A 60 5.23 -10.52 -10.39
N LYS A 61 4.68 -10.19 -11.57
CA LYS A 61 5.25 -10.69 -12.83
C LYS A 61 6.59 -10.04 -13.13
N ALA A 62 6.72 -8.76 -12.79
CA ALA A 62 7.97 -8.02 -12.91
C ALA A 62 8.90 -8.29 -11.73
N HIS A 63 8.33 -8.50 -10.53
CA HIS A 63 9.04 -8.65 -9.27
C HIS A 63 8.65 -9.94 -8.52
N PRO A 64 8.93 -11.13 -9.08
CA PRO A 64 8.56 -12.39 -8.44
C PRO A 64 9.25 -12.62 -7.09
N GLU A 65 10.41 -11.99 -6.86
CA GLU A 65 11.15 -12.01 -5.59
C GLU A 65 10.41 -11.35 -4.43
N LEU A 66 9.42 -10.49 -4.71
CA LEU A 66 8.64 -9.81 -3.69
C LEU A 66 7.49 -10.64 -3.13
N VAL A 67 7.19 -11.80 -3.72
CA VAL A 67 6.10 -12.66 -3.27
C VAL A 67 6.48 -13.29 -1.92
N PRO A 68 5.67 -13.13 -0.87
CA PRO A 68 5.92 -13.79 0.41
C PRO A 68 6.04 -15.31 0.27
N ILE A 69 6.87 -15.93 1.12
CA ILE A 69 7.03 -17.37 1.19
C ILE A 69 6.11 -17.92 2.28
N GLY A 70 5.33 -18.95 1.94
CA GLY A 70 4.42 -19.64 2.84
C GLY A 70 5.13 -20.65 3.73
N ALA A 71 4.39 -21.23 4.68
CA ALA A 71 4.90 -22.24 5.60
C ALA A 71 5.36 -23.56 4.93
N ASP A 72 4.98 -23.79 3.67
CA ASP A 72 5.45 -24.91 2.84
C ASP A 72 6.79 -24.62 2.12
N GLY A 73 7.37 -23.44 2.32
CA GLY A 73 8.61 -22.99 1.68
C GLY A 73 8.44 -22.58 0.21
N GLN A 74 7.20 -22.46 -0.28
CA GLN A 74 6.89 -21.98 -1.63
C GLN A 74 6.33 -20.56 -1.61
N PRO A 75 6.38 -19.81 -2.72
CA PRO A 75 5.65 -18.54 -2.83
C PRO A 75 4.16 -18.76 -2.51
N ILE A 76 3.58 -17.85 -1.72
CA ILE A 76 2.16 -17.93 -1.38
C ILE A 76 1.28 -17.95 -2.64
N ARG A 77 0.13 -18.62 -2.54
CA ARG A 77 -0.79 -18.75 -3.68
C ARG A 77 -1.46 -17.43 -3.96
N TYR A 78 -1.68 -17.16 -5.23
CA TYR A 78 -2.54 -16.09 -5.70
C TYR A 78 -3.98 -16.56 -5.57
N GLY A 79 -4.67 -16.09 -4.52
CA GLY A 79 -6.12 -16.22 -4.43
C GLY A 79 -6.83 -15.41 -5.53
N ARG A 80 -8.03 -14.91 -5.23
CA ARG A 80 -8.70 -13.95 -6.13
C ARG A 80 -7.90 -12.67 -6.30
N LEU A 81 -7.22 -12.27 -5.24
CA LEU A 81 -6.36 -11.11 -5.19
C LEU A 81 -5.35 -11.32 -4.05
N VAL A 82 -4.08 -11.06 -4.32
CA VAL A 82 -3.01 -11.00 -3.32
C VAL A 82 -2.41 -9.61 -3.39
N GLN A 83 -2.33 -8.97 -2.23
CA GLN A 83 -1.78 -7.64 -2.00
C GLN A 83 -0.87 -7.74 -0.80
N GLY A 84 0.31 -7.11 -0.83
CA GLY A 84 1.31 -7.27 0.22
C GLY A 84 2.55 -7.97 -0.30
N VAL A 85 3.72 -7.37 -0.08
CA VAL A 85 5.02 -7.90 -0.47
C VAL A 85 5.77 -8.48 0.74
N CYS A 86 6.83 -9.23 0.49
CA CYS A 86 7.79 -9.61 1.53
C CYS A 86 8.53 -8.35 2.03
N LEU A 87 8.34 -7.98 3.30
CA LEU A 87 8.95 -6.78 3.87
C LEU A 87 10.46 -6.93 4.17
N SER A 88 11.03 -8.14 4.09
CA SER A 88 12.49 -8.31 4.14
C SER A 88 13.20 -7.84 2.86
N GLN A 89 12.45 -7.48 1.81
CA GLN A 89 12.99 -7.01 0.53
C GLN A 89 13.33 -5.52 0.65
N THR A 90 14.41 -5.21 1.36
CA THR A 90 14.76 -3.84 1.77
C THR A 90 14.98 -2.88 0.60
N ASP A 91 15.45 -3.37 -0.54
CA ASP A 91 15.64 -2.53 -1.74
C ASP A 91 14.31 -2.00 -2.27
N PHE A 92 13.25 -2.82 -2.26
CA PHE A 92 11.91 -2.39 -2.63
C PHE A 92 11.32 -1.40 -1.62
N LEU A 93 11.60 -1.59 -0.33
CA LEU A 93 11.17 -0.63 0.70
C LEU A 93 11.86 0.72 0.53
N ALA A 94 13.16 0.72 0.24
CA ALA A 94 13.94 1.93 -0.01
C ALA A 94 13.44 2.66 -1.27
N GLU A 95 13.17 1.93 -2.36
CA GLU A 95 12.59 2.50 -3.57
C GLU A 95 11.20 3.10 -3.30
N THR A 96 10.37 2.39 -2.52
CA THR A 96 9.03 2.86 -2.13
C THR A 96 9.11 4.16 -1.33
N GLU A 97 10.01 4.24 -0.36
CA GLU A 97 10.26 5.46 0.42
C GLU A 97 10.79 6.59 -0.47
N GLU A 98 11.75 6.31 -1.35
CA GLU A 98 12.28 7.31 -2.28
C GLU A 98 11.19 7.87 -3.20
N ASN A 99 10.31 7.02 -3.72
CA ASN A 99 9.15 7.41 -4.54
C ASN A 99 8.18 8.30 -3.76
N LEU A 100 7.88 7.96 -2.50
CA LEU A 100 7.05 8.80 -1.64
C LEU A 100 7.68 10.18 -1.40
N LEU A 101 8.96 10.19 -1.04
CA LEU A 101 9.70 11.43 -0.78
C LEU A 101 9.85 12.28 -2.04
N ALA A 102 10.08 11.67 -3.20
CA ALA A 102 10.14 12.37 -4.48
C ALA A 102 8.80 13.02 -4.83
N GLY A 103 7.70 12.30 -4.64
CA GLY A 103 6.36 12.85 -4.79
C GLY A 103 6.10 14.03 -3.85
N LEU A 104 6.42 13.89 -2.56
CA LEU A 104 6.29 14.96 -1.57
C LEU A 104 7.17 16.20 -1.84
N ARG A 105 8.31 16.03 -2.53
CA ARG A 105 9.14 17.16 -2.95
C ARG A 105 8.58 17.89 -4.17
N ASN A 106 7.96 17.16 -5.08
CA ASN A 106 7.48 17.68 -6.36
C ASN A 106 6.04 18.18 -6.30
N PHE A 107 5.29 17.77 -5.28
CA PHE A 107 3.87 18.06 -5.09
C PHE A 107 3.55 18.37 -3.63
N GLU A 108 2.47 19.11 -3.41
CA GLU A 108 2.00 19.51 -2.07
C GLU A 108 0.61 18.91 -1.79
N PRO A 109 0.49 17.58 -1.57
CA PRO A 109 -0.78 16.98 -1.20
C PRO A 109 -1.25 17.52 0.15
N THR A 110 -2.55 17.74 0.29
CA THR A 110 -3.18 18.08 1.58
C THR A 110 -3.35 16.84 2.46
N GLY A 111 -3.53 15.67 1.86
CA GLY A 111 -3.65 14.39 2.56
C GLY A 111 -3.00 13.26 1.78
N ILE A 112 -2.51 12.26 2.51
CA ILE A 112 -1.98 11.02 1.95
C ILE A 112 -2.68 9.84 2.62
N TRP A 113 -3.21 8.94 1.81
CA TRP A 113 -3.69 7.63 2.21
C TRP A 113 -2.65 6.59 1.79
N LEU A 114 -2.02 5.95 2.76
CA LEU A 114 -1.13 4.82 2.53
C LEU A 114 -1.98 3.54 2.33
N ASP A 115 -2.10 3.09 1.09
CA ASP A 115 -2.81 1.85 0.76
C ASP A 115 -1.85 0.65 0.84
N TYR A 116 -2.42 -0.56 0.98
CA TYR A 116 -1.70 -1.83 1.11
C TYR A 116 -0.71 -1.85 2.27
N LEU A 117 -1.09 -1.31 3.43
CA LEU A 117 -0.34 -1.49 4.69
C LEU A 117 -0.55 -2.87 5.34
N THR A 118 -1.37 -3.73 4.72
CA THR A 118 -1.74 -5.04 5.26
C THR A 118 -0.94 -6.18 4.66
N TYR A 119 -0.88 -7.28 5.39
CA TYR A 119 -0.29 -8.54 4.93
C TYR A 119 -1.05 -9.15 3.75
N ALA A 120 -0.41 -10.12 3.10
CA ALA A 120 -0.96 -10.91 2.01
C ALA A 120 -2.34 -11.49 2.30
N GLY A 121 -3.35 -11.00 1.60
CA GLY A 121 -4.69 -11.58 1.63
C GLY A 121 -5.77 -10.64 1.10
N TRP A 122 -6.92 -11.22 0.72
CA TRP A 122 -8.13 -10.46 0.41
C TRP A 122 -9.12 -10.59 1.56
N PHE A 123 -9.23 -9.54 2.37
CA PHE A 123 -10.04 -9.55 3.60
C PHE A 123 -11.52 -9.21 3.37
N GLU A 124 -11.90 -8.69 2.19
CA GLU A 124 -13.28 -8.29 1.87
C GLU A 124 -14.18 -9.47 1.44
N THR A 125 -13.92 -10.67 1.97
CA THR A 125 -14.74 -11.87 1.75
C THR A 125 -15.06 -12.53 3.09
N PRO A 126 -16.24 -13.17 3.26
CA PRO A 126 -16.59 -13.83 4.52
C PRO A 126 -15.61 -14.93 4.96
N THR A 127 -14.86 -15.49 4.01
CA THR A 127 -13.86 -16.55 4.25
C THR A 127 -12.55 -16.18 3.53
N PRO A 128 -11.74 -15.28 4.10
CA PRO A 128 -10.48 -14.87 3.47
C PRO A 128 -9.47 -16.02 3.50
N ASP A 129 -8.73 -16.20 2.40
CA ASP A 129 -7.58 -17.11 2.36
C ASP A 129 -6.39 -16.42 3.01
N LEU A 130 -6.27 -16.59 4.33
CA LEU A 130 -5.17 -16.08 5.13
C LEU A 130 -4.06 -17.14 5.16
N GLN A 131 -3.04 -16.95 4.34
CA GLN A 131 -1.89 -17.84 4.27
C GLN A 131 -0.82 -17.36 5.26
N GLU A 132 -0.41 -18.25 6.17
CA GLU A 132 0.73 -18.02 7.06
C GLU A 132 1.97 -17.66 6.24
N SER A 133 2.51 -16.48 6.48
CA SER A 133 3.63 -15.88 5.75
C SER A 133 4.19 -14.70 6.56
N CYS A 134 5.40 -14.19 6.32
CA CYS A 134 6.41 -14.64 5.35
C CYS A 134 7.51 -15.47 6.03
N PHE A 135 7.85 -16.63 5.47
CA PHE A 135 8.87 -17.54 5.99
C PHE A 135 10.09 -17.70 5.07
N CYS A 136 10.47 -16.64 4.35
CA CYS A 136 11.74 -16.64 3.66
C CYS A 136 12.90 -16.63 4.69
N ALA A 137 14.11 -17.01 4.27
CA ALA A 137 15.26 -17.09 5.17
C ALA A 137 15.54 -15.77 5.91
N ALA A 138 15.34 -14.63 5.26
CA ALA A 138 15.53 -13.32 5.87
C ALA A 138 14.49 -13.04 6.96
N CYS A 139 13.21 -13.34 6.72
CA CYS A 139 12.15 -13.17 7.72
C CYS A 139 12.32 -14.11 8.93
N ILE A 140 12.74 -15.37 8.70
CA ILE A 140 13.05 -16.28 9.81
C ILE A 140 14.23 -15.74 10.63
N ALA A 141 15.30 -15.28 9.98
CA ALA A 141 16.45 -14.71 10.68
C ALA A 141 16.06 -13.45 11.49
N GLU A 142 15.23 -12.58 10.93
CA GLU A 142 14.70 -11.39 11.61
C GLU A 142 13.83 -11.77 12.82
N PHE A 143 12.95 -12.76 12.66
CA PHE A 143 12.14 -13.30 13.76
C PHE A 143 13.03 -13.84 14.90
N CYS A 144 14.01 -14.69 14.58
CA CYS A 144 14.91 -15.26 15.57
C CYS A 144 15.73 -14.17 16.27
N HIS A 145 16.18 -13.15 15.53
CA HIS A 145 16.89 -12.01 16.10
C HIS A 145 16.00 -11.19 17.04
N ALA A 146 14.77 -10.88 16.63
CA ALA A 146 13.84 -10.03 17.39
C ALA A 146 13.28 -10.72 18.65
N THR A 147 13.09 -12.04 18.59
CA THR A 147 12.44 -12.82 19.66
C THR A 147 13.41 -13.60 20.54
N GLY A 148 14.62 -13.89 20.05
CA GLY A 148 15.57 -14.78 20.72
C GLY A 148 15.21 -16.26 20.64
N ILE A 149 14.17 -16.62 19.87
CA ILE A 149 13.79 -18.01 19.61
C ILE A 149 14.74 -18.58 18.55
N ASP A 150 15.29 -19.76 18.80
CA ASP A 150 16.06 -20.51 17.82
C ASP A 150 15.12 -21.36 16.96
N ALA A 151 14.77 -20.86 15.79
CA ALA A 151 13.95 -21.54 14.80
C ALA A 151 14.64 -21.54 13.44
N SER A 152 14.54 -22.67 12.75
CA SER A 152 15.07 -22.90 11.42
C SER A 152 13.96 -23.19 10.40
N THR A 153 12.74 -23.44 10.87
CA THR A 153 11.59 -23.81 10.03
C THR A 153 10.32 -23.07 10.43
N PRO A 154 9.35 -22.91 9.51
CA PRO A 154 8.03 -22.35 9.83
C PRO A 154 7.30 -23.12 10.94
N ALA A 155 7.45 -24.45 10.97
CA ALA A 155 6.79 -25.30 11.97
C ALA A 155 7.27 -25.02 13.40
N GLU A 156 8.54 -24.66 13.58
CA GLU A 156 9.09 -24.29 14.89
C GLU A 156 8.59 -22.90 15.35
N ILE A 157 8.34 -21.99 14.40
CA ILE A 157 7.79 -20.65 14.67
C ILE A 157 6.29 -20.73 15.02
N LEU A 158 5.56 -21.65 14.39
CA LEU A 158 4.11 -21.80 14.51
C LEU A 158 3.65 -22.75 15.65
N ALA A 159 4.58 -23.41 16.33
CA ALA A 159 4.31 -24.37 17.42
C ALA A 159 4.00 -23.67 18.76
#